data_AF-A0A920G6B6-F1
#
_entry.id   AF-A0A920G6B6-F1
#
_cell.length_a   1.000
_cell.length_b   1.000
_cell.length_c   1.000
_cell.angle_alpha   90.00
_cell.angle_beta   90.00
_cell.angle_gamma   90.00
#
_symmetry.space_group_name_H-M   'P 1'
#
loop_
_entity.id
_entity.type
_entity.pdbx_description
1 polymer ?
#
loop_
_entity_poly.entity_id
_entity_poly.type
_entity_poly.pdbx_seq_one_letter_code
_entity_poly.pdbx_strand_id
1 'polypeptide(L)'
;MPWQAGPVTHTHDPTDPNELTSDLGWALYPIGFSSILEEAWTRYGKPIQILENGIADAAQPDTLRQTFWSAICGKCGTPSMCWVLT
;
A
#
# COMPACT_ATOMS: atom_id res chain seq x y z
N MET A 1 35.42 -1.91 -9.49
CA MET A 1 34.05 -2.21 -9.96
C MET A 1 33.10 -1.32 -9.17
N PRO A 2 32.50 -0.27 -9.73
CA PRO A 2 31.52 0.52 -9.00
C PRO A 2 30.17 -0.22 -9.01
N TRP A 3 29.56 -0.35 -7.83
CA TRP A 3 28.19 -0.83 -7.65
C TRP A 3 27.25 0.05 -8.48
N GLN A 4 26.58 -0.50 -9.50
CA GLN A 4 25.46 0.20 -10.12
C GLN A 4 24.43 0.49 -9.02
N ALA A 5 24.05 1.76 -8.87
CA ALA A 5 22.90 2.11 -8.06
C ALA A 5 21.73 1.21 -8.50
N GLY A 6 21.11 0.51 -7.54
CA GLY A 6 19.94 -0.33 -7.82
C GLY A 6 18.83 0.48 -8.51
N PRO A 7 17.79 -0.19 -9.04
CA PRO A 7 16.66 0.53 -9.62
C PRO A 7 16.14 1.56 -8.61
N VAL A 8 15.96 2.79 -9.06
CA VAL A 8 15.33 3.84 -8.24
C VAL A 8 13.86 3.44 -8.10
N THR A 9 13.53 2.82 -6.97
CA THR A 9 12.15 2.54 -6.59
C THR A 9 11.59 3.83 -6.00
N HIS A 10 10.77 4.54 -6.79
CA HIS A 10 10.01 5.68 -6.29
C HIS A 10 8.94 5.17 -5.31
N THR A 11 9.25 5.14 -4.02
CA THR A 11 8.27 4.80 -2.96
C THR A 11 7.49 6.01 -2.47
N HIS A 12 7.93 7.22 -2.81
CA HIS A 12 7.37 8.53 -2.51
C HIS A 12 7.99 9.53 -3.51
N ASP A 13 7.20 10.46 -4.03
CA ASP A 13 7.66 11.63 -4.77
C ASP A 13 8.02 12.78 -3.81
N PRO A 14 9.33 13.05 -3.55
CA PRO A 14 9.76 14.10 -2.63
C PRO A 14 9.41 15.51 -3.12
N THR A 15 8.93 15.65 -4.35
CA THR A 15 8.51 16.93 -4.93
C THR A 15 7.03 17.23 -4.74
N ASP A 16 6.22 16.25 -4.31
CA ASP A 16 4.82 16.47 -3.93
C ASP A 16 4.69 16.68 -2.42
N PRO A 17 4.50 17.93 -1.95
CA PRO A 17 4.37 18.20 -0.52
C PRO A 17 3.03 17.71 0.07
N ASN A 18 2.08 17.27 -0.77
CA ASN A 18 0.78 16.76 -0.32
C ASN A 18 0.74 15.24 -0.23
N GLU A 19 1.79 14.54 -0.67
CA GLU A 19 1.85 13.10 -0.56
C GLU A 19 2.03 12.69 0.90
N LEU A 20 1.12 11.85 1.39
CA LEU A 20 1.21 11.30 2.74
C LEU A 20 2.21 10.16 2.76
N THR A 21 3.08 10.14 3.77
CA THR A 21 4.09 9.09 3.94
C THR A 21 4.04 8.47 5.32
N SER A 22 4.39 7.19 5.41
CA SER A 22 4.63 6.50 6.69
C SER A 22 5.97 6.93 7.31
N ASP A 23 6.24 6.50 8.54
CA ASP A 23 7.54 6.73 9.21
C ASP A 23 8.73 6.10 8.48
N LEU A 24 8.46 5.13 7.58
CA LEU A 24 9.47 4.51 6.72
C LEU A 24 9.64 5.23 5.38
N GLY A 25 8.96 6.36 5.17
CA GLY A 25 8.99 7.12 3.92
C GLY A 25 8.26 6.44 2.76
N TRP A 26 7.31 5.55 3.05
CA TRP A 26 6.48 4.92 2.02
C TRP A 26 5.22 5.74 1.79
N ALA A 27 4.90 6.03 0.53
CA ALA A 27 3.68 6.72 0.15
C ALA A 27 2.43 5.93 0.57
N LEU A 28 1.46 6.64 1.15
CA LEU A 28 0.13 6.12 1.39
C LEU A 28 -0.67 6.23 0.10
N TYR A 29 -0.64 5.16 -0.72
CA TYR A 29 -1.28 5.15 -2.04
C TYR A 29 -2.34 4.03 -2.20
N PRO A 30 -3.54 4.18 -1.59
CA PRO A 30 -4.59 3.15 -1.63
C PRO A 30 -5.11 2.83 -3.04
N ILE A 31 -5.02 3.76 -3.98
CA ILE A 31 -5.48 3.55 -5.37
C ILE A 31 -4.57 2.52 -6.07
N GLY A 32 -3.25 2.63 -5.89
CA GLY A 32 -2.31 1.67 -6.47
C GLY A 32 -2.52 0.25 -5.93
N PHE A 33 -2.97 0.12 -4.67
CA PHE A 33 -3.31 -1.19 -4.11
C PHE A 33 -4.45 -1.86 -4.89
N SER A 34 -5.55 -1.16 -5.17
CA SER A 34 -6.63 -1.71 -5.99
C SER A 34 -6.16 -2.06 -7.41
N SER A 35 -5.36 -1.21 -8.05
CA SER A 35 -4.87 -1.46 -9.41
C SER A 35 -4.02 -2.73 -9.49
N ILE A 36 -3.12 -2.98 -8.53
CA ILE A 36 -2.30 -4.19 -8.51
C ILE A 36 -3.16 -5.45 -8.31
N LEU A 37 -4.20 -5.38 -7.48
CA LEU A 37 -5.11 -6.52 -7.28
C LEU A 37 -5.93 -6.83 -8.54
N GLU A 38 -6.41 -5.80 -9.23
CA GLU A 38 -7.12 -5.94 -10.51
C GLU A 38 -6.21 -6.54 -11.60
N GLU A 39 -4.96 -6.08 -11.69
CA GLU A 39 -3.96 -6.63 -12.61
C GLU A 39 -3.65 -8.10 -12.29
N ALA A 40 -3.43 -8.43 -11.01
CA ALA A 40 -3.15 -9.79 -10.57
C ALA A 40 -4.33 -10.74 -10.86
N TRP A 41 -5.56 -10.29 -10.59
CA TRP A 41 -6.77 -11.05 -10.93
C TRP A 41 -6.88 -11.27 -12.44
N THR A 42 -6.73 -10.21 -13.23
CA THR A 42 -6.81 -10.27 -14.70
C THR A 42 -5.77 -11.22 -15.27
N ARG A 43 -4.56 -11.24 -14.71
CA ARG A 43 -3.45 -12.08 -15.18
C ARG A 43 -3.59 -13.55 -14.79
N TYR A 44 -4.03 -13.83 -13.55
CA TYR A 44 -3.95 -15.18 -12.99
C TYR A 44 -5.30 -15.86 -12.74
N GLY A 45 -6.38 -15.09 -12.63
CA GLY A 45 -7.75 -15.61 -12.45
C GLY A 45 -7.95 -16.48 -11.20
N LYS A 46 -7.16 -16.24 -10.15
CA LYS A 46 -7.18 -17.01 -8.90
C LYS A 46 -7.61 -16.12 -7.73
N PRO A 47 -8.31 -16.65 -6.71
CA PRO A 47 -8.59 -15.92 -5.49
C PRO A 47 -7.30 -15.36 -4.87
N ILE A 48 -7.35 -14.10 -4.42
CA ILE A 48 -6.20 -13.41 -3.84
C ILE A 48 -6.41 -13.31 -2.33
N GLN A 49 -5.38 -13.66 -1.56
CA GLN A 49 -5.32 -13.46 -0.12
C GLN A 49 -4.21 -12.46 0.19
N ILE A 50 -4.51 -11.47 1.03
CA ILE A 50 -3.54 -10.48 1.47
C ILE A 50 -2.94 -10.99 2.77
N LEU A 51 -1.67 -11.41 2.69
CA LEU A 51 -0.97 -11.97 3.85
C LEU A 51 -0.46 -10.88 4.79
N GLU A 52 -0.09 -9.71 4.25
CA GLU A 52 0.43 -8.59 5.01
C GLU A 52 -0.04 -7.26 4.40
N ASN A 53 -0.57 -6.36 5.25
CA ASN A 53 -0.86 -4.97 4.88
C ASN A 53 -0.79 -4.08 6.13
N GLY A 54 -0.15 -2.92 6.02
CA GLY A 54 -0.03 -1.98 7.12
C GLY A 54 0.97 -0.86 6.82
N ILE A 55 1.01 0.13 7.71
CA ILE A 55 2.02 1.19 7.72
C ILE A 55 2.65 1.31 9.10
N ALA A 56 3.89 1.80 9.13
CA ALA A 56 4.53 2.24 10.37
C ALA A 56 4.12 3.68 10.69
N ASP A 57 3.60 3.89 11.90
CA ASP A 57 3.28 5.19 12.49
C ASP A 57 3.58 5.12 14.00
N ALA A 58 4.52 5.93 14.45
CA ALA A 58 4.92 6.06 15.85
C ALA A 58 4.14 7.15 16.58
N ALA A 59 3.33 7.94 15.87
CA ALA A 59 2.55 9.01 16.45
C ALA A 59 1.53 8.49 17.47
N GLN A 60 1.26 9.31 18.48
CA GLN A 60 0.18 9.09 19.44
C GLN A 60 -0.66 10.38 19.55
N PRO A 61 -1.96 10.33 19.20
CA PRO A 61 -2.74 9.15 18.83
C PRO A 61 -2.43 8.63 17.40
N ASP A 62 -2.46 7.30 17.25
CA ASP A 62 -2.19 6.53 16.02
C ASP A 62 -3.34 6.64 14.99
N THR A 63 -3.52 7.84 14.44
CA THR A 63 -4.62 8.16 13.52
C THR A 63 -4.28 7.89 12.06
N LEU A 64 -3.00 7.92 11.69
CA LEU A 64 -2.58 7.72 10.30
C LEU A 64 -2.76 6.26 9.90
N ARG A 65 -2.35 5.31 10.77
CA ARG A 65 -2.55 3.87 10.53
C ARG A 65 -4.02 3.51 10.40
N GLN A 66 -4.87 4.09 11.26
CA GLN A 66 -6.32 3.88 11.17
C GLN A 66 -6.93 4.45 9.88
N THR A 67 -6.45 5.61 9.43
CA THR A 67 -6.88 6.23 8.17
C THR A 67 -6.46 5.38 6.97
N PHE A 68 -5.22 4.89 6.96
CA PHE A 68 -4.70 4.01 5.91
C PHE A 68 -5.54 2.73 5.80
N TRP A 69 -5.81 2.06 6.92
CA TRP A 69 -6.64 0.84 6.94
C TRP A 69 -8.04 1.08 6.36
N SER A 70 -8.68 2.18 6.78
CA SER A 70 -10.01 2.56 6.30
C SER A 70 -10.01 2.81 4.78
N ALA A 71 -8.96 3.44 4.26
CA ALA A 71 -8.81 3.70 2.84
C ALA A 71 -8.61 2.40 2.02
N ILE A 72 -7.77 1.47 2.49
CA ILE A 72 -7.54 0.18 1.82
C ILE A 72 -8.82 -0.66 1.81
N CYS A 73 -9.50 -0.79 2.96
CA CYS A 73 -10.74 -1.56 3.06
C CYS A 73 -11.84 -1.01 2.15
N GLY A 74 -11.99 0.32 2.10
CA GLY A 74 -12.95 0.99 1.20
C GLY A 74 -12.68 0.77 -0.30
N LYS A 75 -11.44 0.46 -0.68
CA LYS A 75 -11.05 0.18 -2.07
C LYS A 75 -11.19 -1.29 -2.47
N CYS A 76 -11.19 -2.22 -1.51
CA CYS A 76 -11.29 -3.65 -1.79
C CYS A 76 -12.69 -4.14 -2.18
N GLY A 77 -13.74 -3.33 -1.99
CA GLY A 77 -15.01 -3.34 -2.74
C GLY A 77 -15.89 -4.61 -2.81
N THR A 78 -15.40 -5.81 -2.45
CA THR A 78 -16.16 -7.06 -2.48
C THR A 78 -15.77 -7.98 -1.30
N PRO A 79 -16.75 -8.63 -0.64
CA PRO A 79 -16.48 -9.57 0.46
C PRO A 79 -15.64 -10.80 0.06
N SER A 80 -15.51 -11.08 -1.25
CA SER A 80 -14.80 -12.27 -1.76
C SER A 80 -13.29 -12.08 -1.95
N MET A 81 -12.79 -10.84 -1.84
CA MET A 81 -11.42 -10.50 -2.27
C MET A 81 -10.52 -10.01 -1.13
N CYS A 82 -11.07 -9.84 0.08
CA CYS A 82 -10.34 -9.30 1.22
C CYS A 82 -10.55 -10.18 2.46
N TRP A 83 -9.84 -11.30 2.53
CA TRP A 83 -9.55 -11.95 3.81
C TRP A 83 -8.20 -11.41 4.28
N VAL A 84 -8.20 -10.25 4.93
CA VAL A 84 -7.00 -9.80 5.65
C VAL A 84 -7.04 -10.47 7.02
N LEU A 85 -6.08 -11.35 7.28
CA LEU A 85 -5.83 -11.95 8.59
C LEU A 85 -4.61 -11.27 9.20
N THR A 86 -4.79 -10.09 9.79
CA THR A 86 -3.98 -9.57 10.91
C THR A 86 -4.80 -8.54 11.67
#